data_AF-A0A2V5KRD8-F1
#
_entry.id   AF-A0A2V5KRD8-F1
#
_cell.length_a   1.000
_cell.length_b   1.000
_cell.length_c   1.000
_cell.angle_alpha   90.00
_cell.angle_beta   90.00
_cell.angle_gamma   90.00
#
_symmetry.space_group_name_H-M   'P 1'
#
loop_
_entity.id
_entity.type
_entity.pdbx_description
1 polymer ?
#
loop_
_entity_poly.entity_id
_entity_poly.type
_entity_poly.pdbx_seq_one_letter_code
_entity_poly.pdbx_strand_id
1 'polypeptide(L)' 'RREFGQTIMINAAHASDSIENAKREMAIIQVEENNFKPLIENFYRR' A
#
# COMPACT_ATOMS: atom_id res chain seq x y z
N ARG A 1 13.79 2.98 0.44
CA ARG A 1 14.51 4.22 0.04
C ARG A 1 16.01 4.01 -0.06
N ARG A 2 16.68 3.42 0.94
CA ARG A 2 18.15 3.23 0.93
C ARG A 2 18.68 2.39 -0.23
N GLU A 3 17.92 1.39 -0.67
CA GLU A 3 18.36 0.46 -1.72
C GLU A 3 17.78 0.79 -3.11
N PHE A 4 16.68 1.55 -3.18
CA PHE A 4 15.91 1.76 -4.42
C PHE A 4 15.53 3.23 -4.70
N GLY A 5 15.90 4.16 -3.82
CA GLY A 5 15.68 5.59 -4.03
C GLY A 5 16.89 6.24 -4.70
N GLN A 6 16.66 7.09 -5.69
CA GLN A 6 17.72 7.81 -6.41
C GLN A 6 17.92 9.24 -5.87
N THR A 7 16.82 9.92 -5.54
CA THR A 7 16.82 11.28 -5.00
C THR A 7 15.65 11.44 -4.03
N ILE A 8 15.54 12.60 -3.35
CA ILE A 8 14.37 12.91 -2.52
C ILE A 8 13.06 12.82 -3.36
N MET A 9 13.12 13.27 -4.61
CA MET A 9 12.01 13.24 -5.56
C MET A 9 11.72 11.84 -6.12
N ILE A 10 12.70 10.93 -6.10
CA ILE A 10 12.58 9.54 -6.59
C ILE A 10 12.93 8.60 -5.44
N ASN A 11 11.98 8.42 -4.51
CA ASN A 11 12.22 7.68 -3.27
C ASN A 11 11.63 6.25 -3.26
N ALA A 12 10.97 5.85 -4.36
CA ALA A 12 10.36 4.54 -4.61
C ALA A 12 9.22 4.11 -3.68
N ALA A 13 8.86 4.91 -2.67
CA ALA A 13 7.82 4.52 -1.72
C ALA A 13 7.12 5.74 -1.10
N HIS A 14 5.79 5.68 -1.15
CA HIS A 14 4.89 6.56 -0.41
C HIS A 14 4.33 5.85 0.81
N ALA A 15 4.09 6.60 1.88
CA ALA A 15 3.42 6.13 3.08
C ALA A 15 2.69 7.34 3.70
N SER A 16 1.50 7.10 4.24
CA SER A 16 0.76 8.14 4.94
C SER A 16 1.51 8.55 6.22
N ASP A 17 1.45 9.83 6.54
CA ASP A 17 2.12 10.46 7.67
C ASP A 17 1.29 10.45 8.98
N SER A 18 0.02 10.03 8.90
CA SER A 18 -0.91 9.91 10.02
C SER A 18 -2.03 8.91 9.74
N ILE A 19 -2.71 8.44 10.79
CA ILE A 19 -3.85 7.52 10.68
C ILE A 19 -4.99 8.15 9.87
N GLU A 20 -5.25 9.44 10.07
CA GLU A 20 -6.34 10.15 9.40
C GLU A 20 -6.06 10.30 7.89
N ASN A 21 -4.81 10.59 7.53
CA ASN A 21 -4.39 10.61 6.13
C ASN A 21 -4.44 9.21 5.51
N ALA A 22 -4.04 8.16 6.23
CA ALA A 22 -4.13 6.79 5.76
C ALA A 22 -5.57 6.39 5.41
N LYS A 23 -6.54 6.65 6.30
CA LYS A 23 -7.96 6.36 6.04
C LYS A 23 -8.46 7.07 4.77
N ARG A 24 -8.10 8.36 4.61
CA ARG A 24 -8.48 9.14 3.43
C ARG A 24 -7.84 8.60 2.16
N GLU A 25 -6.53 8.34 2.18
CA GLU A 25 -5.79 7.80 1.03
C GLU A 25 -6.33 6.43 0.62
N MET A 26 -6.59 5.53 1.58
CA MET A 26 -7.20 4.22 1.34
C MET A 26 -8.59 4.32 0.69
N ALA A 27 -9.40 5.30 1.10
CA ALA A 27 -10.70 5.57 0.50
C ALA A 27 -10.59 6.12 -0.94
N ILE A 28 -9.54 6.89 -1.26
CA ILE A 28 -9.29 7.41 -2.61
C ILE A 28 -8.87 6.28 -3.56
N ILE A 29 -7.96 5.41 -3.13
CA ILE A 29 -7.43 4.33 -3.99
C ILE A 29 -8.28 3.05 -3.93
N GLN A 30 -9.28 3.01 -3.05
CA GLN A 30 -10.26 1.93 -2.91
C GLN A 30 -9.62 0.53 -2.75
N VAL A 31 -8.58 0.40 -1.92
CA VAL A 31 -7.86 -0.88 -1.74
C VAL A 31 -8.76 -2.05 -1.34
N GLU A 32 -9.87 -1.77 -0.65
CA GLU A 32 -10.81 -2.78 -0.15
C GLU A 32 -11.64 -3.43 -1.27
N GLU A 33 -11.74 -2.80 -2.45
CA GLU A 33 -12.41 -3.40 -3.62
C GLU A 33 -11.54 -4.48 -4.29
N ASN A 34 -10.26 -4.56 -3.90
CA ASN A 34 -9.33 -5.52 -4.45
C ASN A 34 -9.47 -6.90 -3.78
N ASN A 35 -9.81 -7.91 -4.59
CA ASN A 35 -10.01 -9.29 -4.12
C ASN A 35 -8.72 -10.14 -4.03
N PHE A 36 -7.55 -9.54 -4.26
CA PHE A 36 -6.29 -10.28 -4.31
C PHE A 36 -5.87 -10.82 -2.94
N LYS A 37 -6.08 -10.06 -1.86
CA LYS A 37 -5.78 -10.53 -0.51
C LYS A 37 -6.60 -11.79 -0.15
N PRO A 38 -7.94 -11.80 -0.29
CA PRO A 38 -8.73 -13.02 -0.11
C PRO A 38 -8.29 -14.18 -1.02
N LEU A 39 -7.92 -13.92 -2.27
CA LEU A 39 -7.42 -14.95 -3.19
C LEU A 39 -6.15 -15.63 -2.65
N ILE A 40 -5.18 -14.84 -2.20
CA ILE A 40 -3.92 -15.33 -1.65
C ILE A 40 -4.14 -16.08 -0.34
N GLU A 41 -4.96 -15.53 0.56
CA GLU A 41 -5.32 -16.20 1.82
C GLU A 41 -6.00 -17.55 1.57
N ASN A 42 -6.88 -17.63 0.57
CA ASN A 42 -7.51 -18.90 0.19
C ASN A 42 -6.52 -19.88 -0.44
N PHE A 43 -5.56 -19.41 -1.23
CA PHE A 43 -4.53 -20.25 -1.84
C PHE A 43 -3.59 -20.89 -0.81
N TYR A 44 -3.20 -20.14 0.22
CA TYR A 44 -2.29 -20.63 1.28
C TYR A 44 -2.98 -21.34 2.44
N ARG A 45 -4.32 -21.43 2.44
CA ARG A 45 -5.12 -22.18 3.43
C ARG A 45 -4.97 -23.69 3.19
N ARG A 46 -3.82 -24.25 3.55
CA ARG A 46 -3.63 -25.70 3.76
C ARG A 46 -4.07 -26.08 5.17
#